data_AF-A0A0B1T0K7-F1
#
_entry.id   AF-A0A0B1T0K7-F1
#
_cell.length_a   1.000
_cell.length_b   1.000
_cell.length_c   1.000
_cell.angle_alpha   90.00
_cell.angle_beta   90.00
_cell.angle_gamma   90.00
#
_symmetry.space_group_name_H-M   'P 1'
#
loop_
_entity.id
_entity.type
_entity.pdbx_description
1 polymer ?
#
loop_
_entity_poly.entity_id
_entity_poly.type
_entity_poly.pdbx_seq_one_letter_code
_entity_poly.pdbx_strand_id
1 'polypeptide(L)' 'MTADPGAGMTFQVDPKKPIGGHILAHASTTRIMLKKGRGETRIAKIYDSPDMPENEATFAITNGGIVDAKE' A
#
# COMPACT_ATOMS: atom_id res chain seq x y z
N MET A 1 -17.36 -13.76 -3.34
CA MET A 1 -17.90 -13.05 -4.52
C MET A 1 -18.10 -11.60 -4.14
N THR A 2 -17.11 -10.75 -4.42
CA THR A 2 -17.25 -9.29 -4.29
C THR A 2 -17.55 -8.71 -5.66
N ALA A 3 -18.54 -7.82 -5.73
CA ALA A 3 -18.95 -7.12 -6.94
C ALA A 3 -17.88 -6.07 -7.33
N ASP A 4 -16.80 -6.52 -7.97
CA ASP A 4 -15.89 -5.64 -8.72
C ASP A 4 -16.26 -5.77 -10.21
N PRO A 5 -16.80 -4.72 -10.86
CA PRO A 5 -17.19 -4.77 -12.27
C PRO A 5 -16.01 -5.08 -13.22
N GLY A 6 -14.77 -4.98 -12.76
CA GLY A 6 -13.57 -5.38 -13.51
C GLY A 6 -13.21 -6.87 -13.42
N ALA A 7 -13.87 -7.66 -12.56
CA ALA A 7 -13.54 -9.06 -12.33
C ALA A 7 -13.96 -10.01 -13.48
N GLY A 8 -14.69 -9.51 -14.48
CA GLY A 8 -15.24 -10.30 -15.58
C GLY A 8 -14.32 -10.49 -16.78
N MET A 9 -13.25 -9.69 -16.92
CA MET A 9 -12.40 -9.73 -18.12
C MET A 9 -10.93 -9.72 -17.70
N THR A 10 -10.27 -10.87 -17.89
CA THR A 10 -8.81 -11.03 -18.01
C THR A 10 -7.93 -10.92 -16.75
N PHE A 11 -7.40 -12.09 -16.37
CA PHE A 11 -6.13 -12.39 -15.67
C PHE A 11 -5.90 -11.84 -14.25
N GLN A 12 -5.92 -12.77 -13.29
CA GLN A 12 -5.40 -12.68 -11.91
C GLN A 12 -5.64 -11.33 -11.22
N VAL A 13 -6.72 -11.26 -10.43
CA VAL A 13 -6.83 -10.27 -9.36
C VAL A 13 -5.52 -10.32 -8.58
N ASP A 14 -4.70 -9.27 -8.63
CA ASP A 14 -3.54 -9.15 -7.74
C ASP A 14 -4.10 -9.35 -6.33
N PRO A 15 -3.72 -10.44 -5.62
CA PRO A 15 -4.29 -10.76 -4.32
C PRO A 15 -4.04 -9.65 -3.29
N LYS A 16 -3.22 -8.65 -3.62
CA LYS A 16 -2.87 -7.51 -2.79
C LYS A 16 -3.65 -6.22 -3.12
N LYS A 17 -4.68 -6.26 -3.97
CA LYS A 17 -5.55 -5.10 -4.23
C LYS A 17 -6.26 -4.65 -2.93
N PRO A 18 -6.30 -3.33 -2.62
CA PRO A 18 -7.02 -2.84 -1.45
C PRO A 18 -8.53 -3.08 -1.59
N ILE A 19 -9.18 -3.39 -0.48
CA ILE A 19 -10.65 -3.51 -0.39
C ILE A 19 -11.33 -2.13 -0.43
N GLY A 20 -12.67 -2.10 -0.52
CA GLY A 20 -13.45 -0.86 -0.48
C GLY A 20 -13.64 -0.16 -1.84
N GLY A 21 -12.97 -0.64 -2.89
CA GLY A 21 -13.19 -0.21 -4.28
C GLY A 21 -13.05 1.30 -4.48
N HIS A 22 -13.90 1.85 -5.36
CA HIS A 22 -13.88 3.27 -5.71
C HIS A 22 -14.25 4.19 -4.53
N ILE A 23 -15.10 3.72 -3.61
CA ILE A 23 -15.54 4.51 -2.45
C ILE A 23 -14.32 4.85 -1.59
N LEU A 24 -13.56 3.83 -1.17
CA LEU A 24 -12.38 4.06 -0.33
C LEU A 24 -11.25 4.78 -1.08
N ALA A 25 -11.10 4.50 -2.37
CA ALA A 25 -10.10 5.14 -3.23
C ALA A 25 -10.34 6.65 -3.36
N HIS A 26 -11.60 7.10 -3.45
CA HIS A 26 -11.94 8.52 -3.57
C HIS A 26 -11.98 9.24 -2.22
N ALA A 27 -12.41 8.56 -1.15
CA ALA A 27 -12.51 9.16 0.17
C ALA A 27 -11.14 9.45 0.81
N SER A 28 -10.11 8.68 0.46
CA SER A 28 -8.76 8.84 1.00
C SER A 28 -7.92 9.70 0.06
N THR A 29 -7.38 10.81 0.56
CA THR A 29 -6.52 11.72 -0.24
C THR A 29 -5.10 11.16 -0.44
N THR A 30 -4.55 10.47 0.56
CA THR A 30 -3.23 9.85 0.47
C THR A 30 -3.32 8.40 0.90
N ARG A 31 -2.83 7.49 0.05
CA ARG A 31 -2.87 6.04 0.28
C ARG A 31 -1.47 5.48 0.26
N ILE A 32 -1.13 4.67 1.28
CA ILE A 32 0.21 4.08 1.44
C ILE A 32 0.11 2.56 1.39
N MET A 33 0.92 1.94 0.54
CA MET A 33 1.11 0.49 0.48
C MET A 33 2.32 0.10 1.35
N LEU A 34 2.09 -0.73 2.37
CA LEU A 34 3.16 -1.24 3.22
C LEU A 34 3.62 -2.63 2.75
N LYS A 35 4.93 -2.81 2.59
CA LYS A 35 5.56 -4.08 2.22
C LYS A 35 6.54 -4.51 3.31
N LYS A 36 6.63 -5.83 3.53
CA LYS A 36 7.65 -6.40 4.42
C LYS A 36 9.01 -6.40 3.71
N GLY A 37 10.02 -5.81 4.35
CA GLY A 37 11.42 -5.86 3.91
C GLY A 37 12.18 -7.02 4.55
N ARG A 38 13.51 -6.94 4.55
CA ARG A 38 14.40 -7.93 5.20
C ARG A 38 14.48 -7.68 6.70
N GLY A 39 14.33 -8.72 7.51
CA GLY A 39 14.38 -8.61 8.97
C GLY A 39 13.32 -7.65 9.52
N GLU A 40 13.79 -6.63 10.25
CA GLU A 40 12.93 -5.63 10.89
C GLU A 40 12.50 -4.50 9.93
N THR A 41 13.08 -4.43 8.73
CA THR A 41 12.77 -3.37 7.75
C THR A 41 11.41 -3.56 7.08
N ARG A 42 10.80 -2.45 6.68
CA ARG A 42 9.52 -2.32 5.99
C ARG A 42 9.64 -1.20 4.96
N ILE A 43 8.84 -1.29 3.91
CA ILE A 43 8.82 -0.30 2.83
C ILE A 43 7.42 0.30 2.79
N ALA A 44 7.32 1.62 2.85
CA ALA A 44 6.10 2.37 2.61
C ALA A 44 6.17 2.98 1.21
N LYS A 45 5.29 2.56 0.31
CA LYS A 45 5.15 3.15 -1.04
C LYS A 45 3.89 4.01 -1.07
N ILE A 46 4.00 5.24 -1.58
CA ILE A 46 2.82 6.04 -1.94
C ILE A 46 2.10 5.32 -3.08
N TYR A 47 0.88 4.87 -2.79
CA TYR A 47 0.00 4.22 -3.75
C TYR A 47 -0.74 5.26 -4.60
N ASP A 48 -1.15 6.36 -3.97
CA ASP A 48 -1.86 7.48 -4.61
C ASP A 48 -1.83 8.72 -3.69
N SER A 49 -1.61 9.90 -4.27
CA SER A 49 -1.64 11.19 -3.57
C SER A 49 -1.72 12.34 -4.58
N PRO A 50 -2.48 13.42 -4.31
CA PRO A 50 -2.52 14.60 -5.20
C PRO A 50 -1.21 15.40 -5.15
N ASP A 51 -0.55 15.46 -3.99
CA ASP A 51 0.57 16.39 -3.74
C ASP A 51 1.95 15.73 -3.82
N MET A 52 2.00 14.40 -3.98
CA MET A 52 3.25 13.64 -3.93
C MET A 52 3.32 12.63 -5.08
N PRO A 53 4.45 12.53 -5.79
CA PRO A 53 4.64 11.50 -6.80
C PRO A 53 4.70 10.11 -6.14
N GLU A 54 4.49 9.07 -6.95
CA GLU A 54 4.78 7.70 -6.53
C GLU A 54 6.24 7.59 -6.07
N ASN A 55 6.44 7.28 -4.80
CA ASN A 55 7.76 7.09 -4.21
C ASN A 55 7.70 6.08 -3.06
N GLU A 56 8.86 5.60 -2.61
CA GLU A 56 8.99 4.67 -1.49
C GLU A 56 10.01 5.13 -0.44
N ALA A 57 9.76 4.74 0.81
CA ALA A 57 10.62 4.98 1.94
C ALA A 57 10.78 3.71 2.78
N THR A 58 11.99 3.48 3.29
CA THR A 58 12.29 2.34 4.15
C THR A 58 12.27 2.76 5.62
N PHE A 59 11.61 1.97 6.46
CA PHE A 59 11.56 2.15 7.91
C PHE A 59 11.78 0.79 8.61
N ALA A 60 11.99 0.80 9.92
CA ALA A 60 12.09 -0.42 10.72
C ALA A 60 11.04 -0.44 11.84
N ILE A 61 10.64 -1.65 12.26
CA ILE A 61 9.77 -1.85 13.42
C ILE A 61 10.57 -2.56 14.51
N THR A 62 10.70 -1.90 15.67
CA THR A 62 11.40 -2.42 16.86
C THR A 62 10.44 -2.52 18.04
N ASN A 63 10.90 -3.01 19.19
CA ASN A 63 10.11 -3.01 20.43
C ASN A 63 9.70 -1.59 20.88
N GLY A 64 10.42 -0.55 20.45
CA GLY A 64 10.09 0.85 20.72
C GLY A 64 9.12 1.47 19.71
N GLY A 65 8.70 0.74 18.67
CA GLY A 65 7.82 1.23 17.61
C GLY A 65 8.51 1.43 16.26
N ILE A 66 7.97 2.34 15.46
CA ILE A 66 8.49 2.69 14.13
C ILE A 66 9.70 3.60 14.29
N VAL A 67 10.80 3.23 13.65
CA VAL A 67 12.06 3.97 13.67
C VAL A 67 12.64 4.05 12.26
N ASP A 68 13.60 4.94 12.06
CA ASP A 68 14.36 5.00 10.81
C ASP A 68 15.07 3.67 10.55
N ALA A 69 15.06 3.23 9.29
CA ALA A 69 15.84 2.07 8.91
C ALA A 69 17.33 2.40 9.07
N LYS A 70 18.06 1.53 9.78
CA LYS A 70 19.52 1.54 9.74
C LYS A 70 19.93 1.12 8.33
N GLU A 71 20.88 1.83 7.73
CA GLU A 71 21.41 1.53 6.37
C GLU A 71 21.70 0.04 6.16
#